data_AF-X1M621-F1
#
_entry.id   AF-X1M621-F1
#
_cell.length_a   1.000
_cell.length_b   1.000
_cell.length_c   1.000
_cell.angle_alpha   90.00
_cell.angle_beta   90.00
_cell.angle_gamma   90.00
#
_symmetry.space_group_name_H-M   'P 1'
#
loop_
_entity.id
_entity.type
_entity.pdbx_description
1 polymer ?
#
loop_
_entity_poly.entity_id
_entity_poly.type
_entity_poly.pdbx_seq_one_letter_code
_entity_poly.pdbx_strand_id
1 'polypeptide(L)'
;VAYLELAGNTYWELVAEGDKPPEEIYVLRPDRMTVKPEAKKLVSSYVFNVNGRKIIFQPEDILHFKYFSPTSDLYGTSSIAPAEKSIILDLYALAFNATFFKSGARLMGVLETDR
;
A
#
# COMPACT_ATOMS: atom_id res chain seq x y z
N VAL A 1 13.29 -0.89 -1.29
CA VAL A 1 12.68 -0.46 -2.57
C VAL A 1 11.28 -1.04 -2.77
N ALA A 2 11.04 -2.34 -2.59
CA ALA A 2 9.71 -2.96 -2.84
C ALA A 2 8.51 -2.26 -2.18
N TYR A 3 8.58 -1.89 -0.89
CA TYR A 3 7.46 -1.24 -0.22
C TYR A 3 7.15 0.17 -0.73
N LEU A 4 8.18 0.92 -1.14
CA LEU A 4 8.00 2.27 -1.66
C LEU A 4 7.24 2.24 -2.99
N GLU A 5 7.58 1.32 -3.88
CA GLU A 5 6.87 1.13 -5.15
C GLU A 5 5.44 0.64 -4.94
N LEU A 6 5.22 -0.30 -4.02
CA LEU A 6 3.89 -0.88 -3.79
C LEU A 6 2.94 0.05 -3.04
N ALA A 7 3.41 0.75 -2.02
CA ALA A 7 2.57 1.50 -1.09
C ALA A 7 2.83 3.02 -1.11
N GLY A 8 3.79 3.50 -1.91
CA GLY A 8 4.21 4.91 -1.91
C GLY A 8 4.96 5.34 -0.65
N ASN A 9 5.19 4.42 0.29
CA ASN A 9 5.76 4.68 1.61
C ASN A 9 6.71 3.55 1.99
N THR A 10 7.82 3.87 2.64
CA THR A 10 8.66 2.90 3.34
C THR A 10 9.25 3.55 4.59
N TYR A 11 9.36 2.76 5.65
CA TYR A 11 9.81 3.21 6.96
C TYR A 11 11.03 2.39 7.34
N TRP A 12 12.12 3.05 7.67
CA TRP A 12 13.31 2.41 8.20
C TRP A 12 13.44 2.78 9.67
N GLU A 13 13.40 1.78 10.53
CA GLU A 13 13.75 1.92 11.95
C GLU A 13 15.27 1.96 12.06
N LEU A 14 15.78 2.99 12.72
CA LEU A 14 17.19 3.21 12.99
C LEU A 14 17.43 2.81 14.44
N VAL A 15 18.06 1.66 14.66
CA VAL A 15 18.37 1.18 16.01
C VAL A 15 19.75 1.69 16.40
N ALA A 16 19.79 2.67 17.30
CA ALA A 16 21.02 3.29 17.78
C ALA A 16 21.08 3.26 19.31
N GLU A 17 22.30 3.12 19.85
CA GLU A 17 22.56 3.28 21.28
C GLU A 17 23.09 4.69 21.55
N GLY A 18 22.22 5.58 22.03
CA GLY A 18 22.55 6.97 22.29
C GLY A 18 22.86 7.74 20.99
N ASP A 19 23.88 8.60 21.02
CA ASP A 19 24.27 9.45 19.88
C ASP A 19 25.18 8.74 18.84
N LYS A 20 25.28 7.41 18.92
CA LYS A 20 26.05 6.62 17.95
C LYS A 20 25.28 6.50 16.64
N PRO A 21 25.97 6.27 15.50
CA PRO A 21 25.29 5.86 14.27
C PRO A 21 24.48 4.57 14.50
N PRO A 22 23.37 4.37 13.76
CA PRO A 22 22.55 3.17 13.91
C PRO A 22 23.35 1.90 13.65
N GLU A 23 23.25 0.94 14.56
CA GLU A 23 23.88 -0.37 14.45
C GLU A 23 23.07 -1.29 13.54
N GLU A 24 21.75 -1.13 13.55
CA GLU A 24 20.82 -1.94 12.76
C GLU A 24 19.77 -1.05 12.09
N ILE A 25 19.32 -1.50 10.91
CA ILE A 25 18.24 -0.87 10.17
C ILE A 25 17.19 -1.92 9.83
N TYR A 26 15.97 -1.70 10.29
CA TYR A 26 14.83 -2.56 9.98
C TYR A 26 13.86 -1.88 9.03
N VAL A 27 13.59 -2.52 7.90
CA VAL A 27 12.59 -2.03 6.94
C VAL A 27 11.20 -2.48 7.39
N LEU A 28 10.42 -1.53 7.92
CA LEU A 28 9.09 -1.78 8.44
C LEU A 28 8.03 -1.73 7.35
N ARG A 29 7.02 -2.59 7.54
CA ARG A 29 5.86 -2.75 6.67
C ARG A 29 4.93 -1.53 6.73
N PRO A 30 4.66 -0.83 5.61
CA PRO A 30 3.82 0.36 5.62
C PRO A 30 2.37 0.10 6.02
N ASP A 31 1.83 -1.08 5.67
CA ASP A 31 0.44 -1.46 5.98
C ASP A 31 0.16 -1.58 7.48
N ARG A 32 1.21 -1.66 8.30
CA ARG A 32 1.14 -1.76 9.77
C ARG A 32 1.51 -0.47 10.48
N MET A 33 1.93 0.55 9.74
CA MET A 33 2.41 1.81 10.28
C MET A 33 1.31 2.86 10.27
N THR A 34 1.26 3.69 11.31
CA THR A 34 0.38 4.85 11.39
C THR A 34 1.15 6.06 11.85
N VAL A 35 1.21 7.08 11.01
CA VAL A 35 1.82 8.38 11.34
C VAL A 35 0.82 9.20 12.16
N LYS A 36 1.26 9.71 13.32
CA LYS A 36 0.45 10.56 14.19
C LYS A 36 0.91 12.02 14.10
N PRO A 37 0.05 12.95 13.63
CA PRO A 37 0.34 14.37 13.64
C PRO A 37 0.05 15.00 15.01
N GLU A 38 0.60 16.19 15.27
CA GLU A 38 0.33 17.01 16.44
C GLU A 38 0.15 18.48 16.02
N ALA A 39 -0.54 19.29 16.83
CA ALA A 39 -0.87 20.68 16.49
C ALA A 39 0.35 21.56 16.11
N LYS A 40 1.55 21.24 16.62
CA LYS A 40 2.78 22.00 16.36
C LYS A 40 3.80 21.27 15.47
N LYS A 41 3.57 20.00 15.14
CA LYS A 41 4.53 19.15 14.42
C LYS A 41 3.81 18.33 13.35
N LEU A 42 4.36 18.31 12.14
CA LEU A 42 3.83 17.52 11.04
C LEU A 42 3.75 16.03 11.40
N VAL A 43 4.76 15.51 12.11
CA VAL A 43 4.80 14.16 12.66
C VAL A 43 5.23 14.23 14.12
N SER A 44 4.42 13.65 15.00
CA SER A 44 4.65 13.55 16.43
C SER A 44 5.16 12.17 16.82
N SER A 45 4.63 11.11 16.20
CA SER A 45 5.12 9.74 16.41
C SER A 45 4.72 8.80 15.26
N TYR A 46 5.39 7.66 15.20
CA TYR A 46 5.06 6.54 14.32
C TYR A 46 4.56 5.37 15.17
N VAL A 47 3.37 4.87 14.87
CA VAL A 47 2.75 3.75 15.59
C VAL A 47 2.76 2.51 14.71
N PHE A 48 3.55 1.51 15.09
CA PHE A 48 3.63 0.24 14.40
C PHE A 48 2.80 -0.83 15.11
N ASN A 49 1.86 -1.43 14.40
CA ASN A 49 0.96 -2.45 14.95
C ASN A 49 1.40 -3.85 14.49
N VAL A 50 1.82 -4.70 15.43
CA VAL A 50 2.22 -6.08 15.15
C VAL A 50 1.70 -7.02 16.23
N ASN A 51 1.06 -8.12 15.82
CA ASN A 51 0.53 -9.15 16.72
C ASN A 51 -0.32 -8.59 17.87
N GLY A 52 -1.16 -7.59 17.58
CA GLY A 52 -2.04 -6.93 18.56
C GLY A 52 -1.32 -5.97 19.52
N ARG A 53 0.00 -5.78 19.39
CA ARG A 53 0.80 -4.82 20.16
C ARG A 53 1.09 -3.57 19.34
N LYS A 54 1.15 -2.44 20.04
CA LYS A 54 1.54 -1.15 19.47
C LYS A 54 2.93 -0.81 19.95
N ILE A 55 3.83 -0.57 19.01
CA ILE A 55 5.15 -0.02 19.25
C ILE A 55 5.10 1.44 18.80
N ILE A 56 5.52 2.35 19.67
CA ILE A 56 5.52 3.79 19.40
C ILE A 56 6.97 4.20 19.23
N PHE A 57 7.30 4.68 18.04
CA PHE A 57 8.60 5.22 17.69
C PHE A 57 8.56 6.74 17.71
N GLN A 58 9.65 7.35 18.16
CA GLN A 58 9.82 8.80 17.99
C GLN A 58 10.13 9.12 16.53
N PRO A 59 9.86 10.36 16.08
CA PRO A 59 10.19 10.77 14.73
C PRO A 59 11.67 10.62 14.37
N GLU A 60 12.56 10.72 15.36
CA GLU A 60 14.01 10.57 15.15
C GLU A 60 14.43 9.13 14.85
N ASP A 61 13.68 8.14 15.35
CA ASP A 61 14.00 6.71 15.21
C ASP A 61 13.59 6.17 13.83
N ILE A 62 12.83 6.93 13.05
CA ILE A 62 12.21 6.46 11.80
C ILE A 62 12.58 7.37 10.63
N LEU A 63 13.24 6.78 9.64
CA LEU A 63 13.41 7.39 8.34
C LEU A 63 12.23 7.00 7.42
N HIS A 64 11.33 7.96 7.20
CA HIS A 64 10.17 7.78 6.33
C HIS A 64 10.44 8.30 4.92
N PHE A 65 10.65 7.39 3.97
CA PHE A 65 10.68 7.72 2.55
C PHE A 65 9.29 7.61 1.97
N LYS A 66 8.87 8.62 1.22
CA LYS A 66 7.57 8.65 0.54
C LYS A 66 7.68 9.25 -0.84
N TYR A 67 6.86 8.78 -1.76
CA TYR A 67 6.64 9.48 -3.01
C TYR A 67 5.78 10.72 -2.80
N PHE A 68 5.76 11.57 -3.82
CA PHE A 68 4.86 12.70 -3.86
C PHE A 68 3.39 12.22 -3.79
N SER A 69 2.58 12.94 -3.02
CA SER A 69 1.13 12.78 -2.99
C SER A 69 0.45 14.15 -3.09
N PRO A 70 -0.49 14.34 -4.02
CA PRO A 70 -1.25 15.58 -4.12
C PRO A 70 -2.37 15.69 -3.07
N THR A 71 -2.71 14.60 -2.38
CA THR A 71 -3.88 14.52 -1.48
C THR A 71 -3.48 14.25 -0.03
N SER A 72 -2.21 13.96 0.26
CA SER A 72 -1.74 13.69 1.60
C SER A 72 -0.39 14.34 1.87
N ASP A 73 -0.33 15.12 2.95
CA ASP A 73 0.92 15.69 3.44
C ASP A 73 1.75 14.65 4.20
N LEU A 74 1.12 13.60 4.73
CA LEU A 74 1.78 12.61 5.60
C LEU A 74 2.22 11.37 4.82
N TYR A 75 1.45 10.92 3.84
CA TYR A 75 1.71 9.67 3.11
C TYR A 75 2.00 9.94 1.64
N GLY A 76 2.88 9.11 1.06
CA GLY A 76 3.09 9.08 -0.38
C GLY A 76 2.06 8.24 -1.10
N THR A 77 1.90 8.51 -2.39
CA THR A 77 1.05 7.73 -3.29
C THR A 77 1.89 6.70 -4.03
N SER A 78 1.38 5.47 -4.13
CA SER A 78 2.06 4.37 -4.83
C SER A 78 2.22 4.65 -6.33
N SER A 79 3.33 4.19 -6.91
CA SER A 79 3.58 4.29 -8.35
C SER A 79 2.60 3.46 -9.19
N ILE A 80 1.96 2.45 -8.59
CA ILE A 80 0.93 1.63 -9.24
C ILE A 80 -0.45 2.32 -9.27
N ALA A 81 -0.69 3.32 -8.41
CA ALA A 81 -2.01 3.93 -8.25
C ALA A 81 -2.58 4.51 -9.56
N PRO A 82 -1.80 5.19 -10.43
CA PRO A 82 -2.31 5.66 -11.73
C PRO A 82 -2.74 4.53 -12.67
N ALA A 83 -2.17 3.34 -12.53
CA ALA A 83 -2.45 2.17 -13.38
C ALA A 83 -3.56 1.26 -12.80
N GLU A 84 -4.09 1.56 -11.62
CA GLU A 84 -5.04 0.71 -10.89
C GLU A 84 -6.25 0.30 -11.75
N LYS A 85 -6.87 1.27 -12.43
CA LYS A 85 -8.06 0.99 -13.26
C LYS A 85 -7.76 0.04 -14.42
N SER A 86 -6.61 0.20 -15.08
CA SER A 86 -6.22 -0.68 -16.18
C SER A 86 -5.96 -2.10 -15.67
N ILE A 87 -5.26 -2.23 -14.53
CA ILE A 87 -5.00 -3.53 -13.90
C ILE A 87 -6.30 -4.22 -13.50
N ILE A 88 -7.25 -3.48 -12.93
CA ILE A 88 -8.57 -4.01 -12.55
C ILE A 88 -9.35 -4.47 -13.78
N LEU A 89 -9.33 -3.68 -14.87
CA LEU A 89 -9.99 -4.05 -16.13
C LEU A 89 -9.43 -5.36 -16.70
N ASP A 90 -8.10 -5.50 -16.72
CA ASP A 90 -7.44 -6.72 -17.19
C ASP A 90 -7.80 -7.94 -16.33
N LEU A 91 -7.87 -7.75 -15.00
CA LEU A 91 -8.30 -8.81 -14.08
C LEU A 91 -9.74 -9.27 -14.37
N TYR A 92 -10.65 -8.35 -14.64
CA TYR A 92 -12.03 -8.69 -15.01
C TYR A 92 -12.11 -9.37 -16.37
N ALA A 93 -11.33 -8.93 -17.36
CA ALA A 93 -11.25 -9.59 -18.66
C ALA A 93 -10.75 -11.03 -18.51
N LEU A 94 -9.72 -11.27 -17.69
CA LEU A 94 -9.24 -12.62 -17.38
C LEU A 94 -10.32 -13.48 -16.71
N ALA A 95 -11.02 -12.94 -15.72
CA ALA A 95 -12.08 -13.66 -15.02
C ALA A 95 -13.27 -13.99 -15.95
N PHE A 96 -13.66 -13.05 -16.80
CA PHE A 96 -14.68 -13.25 -17.82
C PHE A 96 -14.27 -14.34 -18.80
N ASN A 97 -13.07 -14.26 -19.38
CA ASN A 97 -12.55 -15.23 -20.33
C ASN A 97 -12.50 -16.64 -19.71
N ALA A 98 -11.98 -16.76 -18.49
CA ALA A 98 -11.94 -18.03 -17.78
C ALA A 98 -13.33 -18.63 -17.59
N THR A 99 -14.31 -17.81 -17.19
CA THR A 99 -15.70 -18.25 -17.01
C THR A 99 -16.33 -18.65 -18.35
N PHE A 100 -16.17 -17.83 -19.39
CA PHE A 100 -16.69 -18.06 -20.74
C PHE A 100 -16.21 -19.38 -21.33
N PHE A 101 -14.91 -19.68 -21.24
CA PHE A 101 -14.35 -20.95 -21.73
C PHE A 101 -14.79 -22.13 -20.87
N LYS A 102 -14.94 -21.94 -19.54
CA LYS A 102 -15.42 -23.00 -18.64
C LYS A 102 -16.88 -23.40 -18.90
N SER A 103 -17.76 -22.44 -19.21
CA SER A 103 -19.17 -22.70 -19.55
C SER A 103 -19.38 -23.12 -21.02
N GLY A 104 -18.29 -23.32 -21.77
CA GLY A 104 -18.34 -23.78 -23.16
C GLY A 104 -19.00 -22.79 -24.11
N ALA A 105 -18.94 -21.49 -23.79
CA ALA A 105 -19.52 -20.41 -24.58
C ALA A 105 -21.02 -20.58 -24.90
N ARG A 106 -21.76 -21.38 -24.14
CA ARG A 106 -23.19 -21.62 -24.40
C ARG A 106 -24.01 -20.39 -24.03
N LEU A 107 -24.60 -19.75 -25.03
CA LEU A 107 -25.71 -18.81 -24.84
C LEU A 107 -26.94 -19.59 -24.36
N MET A 108 -27.39 -19.30 -23.14
CA MET A 108 -28.61 -19.89 -22.56
C MET A 108 -29.83 -19.16 -23.11
N GLY A 109 -30.22 -19.47 -24.35
CA GLY A 109 -31.47 -19.01 -24.96
C GLY A 109 -31.29 -18.20 -26.23
N VAL A 110 -32.05 -18.59 -27.26
CA VAL A 110 -32.26 -17.85 -28.50
C VAL A 110 -33.74 -17.46 -28.52
N LEU A 111 -34.02 -16.17 -28.72
CA LEU A 111 -35.36 -15.69 -29.04
C LEU A 111 -35.47 -15.65 -30.57
N GLU A 112 -36.16 -16.63 -31.14
CA GLU A 112 -36.57 -16.59 -32.55
C GLU A 112 -37.99 -16.03 -32.63
N THR A 113 -38.23 -15.17 -33.63
CA THR A 113 -39.56 -14.69 -33.97
C THR A 113 -40.04 -15.47 -35.18
N ASP A 114 -41.17 -16.14 -35.05
CA ASP A 114 -41.84 -16.80 -36.18
C ASP A 114 -42.32 -15.73 -37.17
N ARG A 115 -42.15 -16.02 -38.46
CA ARG A 115 -42.58 -15.16 -39.58
C ARG A 115 -43.97 -15.55 -40.06
#